data_AF-A0A1G0H8E5-F1
#
_entry.id   AF-A0A1G0H8E5-F1
#
_cell.length_a   1.000
_cell.length_b   1.000
_cell.length_c   1.000
_cell.angle_alpha   90.00
_cell.angle_beta   90.00
_cell.angle_gamma   90.00
#
_symmetry.space_group_name_H-M   'P 1'
#
loop_
_entity.id
_entity.type
_entity.pdbx_description
1 polymer ?
#
loop_
_entity_poly.entity_id
_entity_poly.type
_entity_poly.pdbx_seq_one_letter_code
_entity_poly.pdbx_strand_id
1 'polypeptide(L)'
;MQREFNESWSKLCQCVNKPIVEFTELNMTTMNNLARNMGSLGEVTQAKKPEELLAAQVKLANVTCQEAAKYTQRALDISFNAVSEAGKIWTDALRQHTERASEMTRMGTSKERE
;
A
#
# COMPACT_ATOMS: atom_id res chain seq x y z
N MET A 1 -10.24 -19.34 -21.72
CA MET A 1 -9.25 -19.88 -20.77
C MET A 1 -7.89 -19.18 -20.83
N GLN A 2 -6.98 -19.44 -21.78
CA GLN A 2 -5.62 -18.84 -21.73
C GLN A 2 -5.59 -17.30 -21.83
N ARG A 3 -6.46 -16.71 -22.67
CA ARG A 3 -6.59 -15.25 -22.82
C ARG A 3 -7.10 -14.55 -21.55
N GLU A 4 -8.06 -15.16 -20.85
CA GLU A 4 -8.68 -14.60 -19.64
C GLU A 4 -7.78 -14.72 -18.42
N PHE A 5 -7.03 -15.82 -18.35
CA PHE A 5 -5.95 -15.96 -17.38
C PHE A 5 -4.90 -14.86 -17.57
N ASN A 6 -4.46 -14.61 -18.81
CA ASN A 6 -3.50 -13.54 -19.11
C ASN A 6 -4.06 -12.14 -18.79
N GLU A 7 -5.34 -11.88 -19.06
CA GLU A 7 -5.98 -10.60 -18.72
C GLU A 7 -6.09 -10.38 -17.20
N SER A 8 -6.45 -11.43 -16.45
CA SER A 8 -6.53 -11.37 -14.98
C SER A 8 -5.15 -11.22 -14.36
N TRP A 9 -4.15 -11.93 -14.90
CA TRP A 9 -2.75 -11.82 -14.47
C TRP A 9 -2.18 -10.43 -14.73
N SER A 10 -2.44 -9.86 -15.90
CA SER A 10 -2.01 -8.49 -16.24
C SER A 10 -2.60 -7.44 -15.29
N LYS A 11 -3.90 -7.55 -14.97
CA LYS A 11 -4.57 -6.69 -13.97
C LYS A 11 -3.94 -6.85 -12.58
N LEU A 12 -3.58 -8.07 -12.19
CA LEU A 12 -2.90 -8.35 -10.93
C LEU A 12 -1.50 -7.71 -10.88
N CYS A 13 -0.71 -7.83 -11.96
CA CYS A 13 0.58 -7.16 -12.06
C CYS A 13 0.45 -5.64 -11.96
N GLN A 14 -0.55 -5.04 -12.61
CA GLN A 14 -0.83 -3.60 -12.49
C GLN A 14 -1.25 -3.19 -11.07
N CYS A 15 -2.07 -4.02 -10.42
CA CYS A 15 -2.50 -3.83 -9.03
C CYS A 15 -1.33 -3.87 -8.03
N VAL A 16 -0.25 -4.59 -8.33
CA VAL A 16 0.93 -4.70 -7.45
C VAL A 16 1.96 -3.60 -7.74
N ASN A 17 2.11 -3.19 -9.00
CA ASN A 17 3.12 -2.20 -9.39
C ASN A 17 2.87 -0.81 -8.80
N LYS A 18 1.61 -0.36 -8.80
CA LYS A 18 1.26 0.97 -8.29
C LYS A 18 1.61 1.14 -6.79
N PRO A 19 1.21 0.22 -5.89
CA PRO A 19 1.63 0.25 -4.49
C PRO A 19 3.14 0.28 -4.29
N ILE A 20 3.92 -0.46 -5.10
CA ILE A 20 5.39 -0.47 -5.02
C ILE A 20 5.98 0.92 -5.32
N VAL A 21 5.46 1.59 -6.35
CA VAL A 21 5.89 2.94 -6.70
C VAL A 21 5.53 3.91 -5.58
N GLU A 22 4.28 3.87 -5.09
CA GLU A 22 3.83 4.72 -3.99
C GLU A 22 4.65 4.51 -2.70
N PHE A 23 5.00 3.27 -2.37
CA PHE A 23 5.90 2.95 -1.26
C PHE A 23 7.30 3.51 -1.46
N THR A 24 7.83 3.44 -2.68
CA THR A 24 9.15 3.99 -3.01
C THR A 24 9.18 5.51 -2.83
N GLU A 25 8.15 6.19 -3.31
CA GLU A 25 7.98 7.64 -3.15
C GLU A 25 7.81 8.04 -1.68
N LEU A 26 7.03 7.27 -0.92
CA LEU A 26 6.86 7.46 0.53
C LEU A 26 8.19 7.33 1.28
N ASN A 27 9.00 6.32 0.96
CA ASN A 27 10.32 6.11 1.55
C ASN A 27 11.25 7.30 1.26
N MET A 28 11.34 7.71 0.00
CA MET A 28 12.17 8.85 -0.41
C MET A 28 11.75 10.14 0.28
N THR A 29 10.45 10.41 0.33
CA THR A 29 9.90 11.61 0.99
C THR A 29 10.20 11.60 2.48
N THR A 30 10.02 10.46 3.15
CA THR A 30 10.28 10.32 4.59
C THR A 30 11.75 10.51 4.92
N MET A 31 12.65 9.91 4.14
CA MET A 31 14.09 10.13 4.30
C MET A 31 14.48 11.59 4.10
N ASN A 32 13.92 12.26 3.09
CA ASN A 32 14.16 13.69 2.84
C ASN A 32 13.62 14.57 3.97
N ASN A 33 12.49 14.21 4.58
CA ASN A 33 11.94 14.94 5.73
C ASN A 33 12.82 14.75 6.97
N LEU A 34 13.24 13.52 7.26
CA LEU A 34 14.15 13.22 8.37
C LEU A 34 15.49 13.94 8.19
N ALA A 35 16.05 13.95 6.97
CA ALA A 35 17.28 14.66 6.66
C ALA A 35 17.14 16.19 6.88
N ARG A 36 16.02 16.80 6.46
CA ARG A 36 15.74 18.22 6.75
C ARG A 36 15.62 18.50 8.24
N ASN A 37 15.03 17.57 8.98
CA ASN A 37 14.82 17.68 10.41
C ASN A 37 16.08 17.41 11.26
N MET A 38 17.19 16.98 10.65
CA MET A 38 18.52 16.87 11.29
C MET A 38 19.03 18.21 11.86
N GLY A 39 18.49 19.36 11.43
CA GLY A 39 18.76 20.64 12.09
C GLY A 39 18.44 20.60 13.60
N SER A 40 17.42 19.84 13.99
CA SER A 40 17.04 19.64 15.41
C SER A 40 18.10 18.84 16.19
N LEU A 41 18.87 17.98 15.51
CA LEU A 41 20.03 17.30 16.11
C LEU A 41 21.18 18.29 16.37
N GLY A 42 21.34 19.28 15.48
CA GLY A 42 22.25 20.41 15.68
C GLY A 42 21.91 21.22 16.93
N GLU A 43 20.63 21.46 17.20
CA GLU A 43 20.18 22.16 18.42
C GLU A 43 20.53 21.38 19.70
N VAL A 44 20.41 20.04 19.68
CA VAL A 44 20.81 19.18 20.81
C VAL A 44 22.31 19.25 21.08
N THR A 45 23.13 19.24 20.02
CA THR A 45 24.60 19.26 20.15
C THR A 45 25.16 20.63 20.55
N GLN A 46 24.39 21.71 20.34
CA GLN A 46 24.79 23.08 20.69
C GLN A 46 24.22 23.56 22.03
N ALA A 47 23.28 22.82 22.64
CA ALA A 47 22.69 23.16 23.92
C ALA A 47 23.75 23.20 25.03
N LYS A 48 23.79 24.29 25.81
CA LYS A 48 24.80 24.50 26.86
C LYS A 48 24.27 24.32 28.27
N LYS A 49 22.94 24.39 28.44
CA LYS A 49 22.27 24.21 29.73
C LYS A 49 21.36 22.98 29.71
N PRO A 50 21.16 22.31 30.86
CA PRO A 50 20.29 21.14 30.95
C PRO A 50 18.86 21.38 30.43
N GLU A 51 18.29 22.55 30.69
CA GLU A 51 16.93 22.91 30.27
C GLU A 51 16.84 23.07 28.75
N GLU A 52 17.85 23.69 28.14
CA GLU A 52 17.97 23.84 26.69
C GLU A 52 18.15 22.48 26.01
N LEU A 53 18.96 21.60 26.61
CA LEU A 53 19.19 20.24 26.13
C LEU A 53 17.89 19.43 26.15
N LEU A 54 17.14 19.49 27.25
CA LEU A 54 15.86 18.80 27.38
C LEU A 54 14.84 19.31 26.34
N ALA A 55 14.73 20.63 26.17
CA ALA A 55 13.83 21.21 25.18
C ALA A 55 14.18 20.77 23.74
N ALA A 56 15.47 20.77 23.39
CA ALA A 56 15.94 20.32 22.08
C ALA A 56 15.69 18.83 21.85
N GLN A 57 15.90 17.98 22.87
CA GLN A 57 15.61 16.55 22.81
C GLN A 57 14.11 16.29 22.62
N VAL A 58 13.25 16.98 23.37
CA VAL A 58 11.78 16.86 23.24
C VAL A 58 11.33 17.29 21.84
N LYS A 59 11.88 18.38 21.31
CA LYS A 59 11.59 18.83 19.94
C LYS A 59 12.00 17.79 18.90
N LEU A 60 13.22 17.27 18.99
CA LEU A 60 13.71 16.22 18.09
C LEU A 60 12.84 14.96 18.17
N ALA A 61 12.50 14.51 19.37
CA ALA A 61 11.63 13.35 19.59
C ALA A 61 10.24 13.56 18.97
N ASN A 62 9.60 14.72 19.23
CA ASN A 62 8.29 15.03 18.67
C ASN A 62 8.29 15.02 17.14
N VAL A 63 9.28 15.67 16.52
CA VAL A 63 9.40 15.71 15.06
C VAL A 63 9.59 14.30 14.48
N THR A 64 10.44 13.49 15.12
CA THR A 64 10.71 12.11 14.69
C THR A 64 9.48 11.23 14.84
N CYS A 65 8.77 11.31 15.97
CA CYS A 65 7.54 10.57 16.21
C CYS A 65 6.43 10.97 15.24
N GLN A 66 6.29 12.25 14.91
CA GLN A 66 5.31 12.72 13.94
C GLN A 66 5.58 12.17 12.53
N GLU A 67 6.84 12.19 12.08
CA GLU A 67 7.18 11.60 10.78
C GLU A 67 7.01 10.08 10.76
N ALA A 68 7.38 9.38 11.84
CA ALA A 68 7.13 7.95 11.97
C ALA A 68 5.63 7.62 11.90
N ALA A 69 4.79 8.37 12.62
CA ALA A 69 3.34 8.18 12.60
C ALA A 69 2.74 8.44 11.20
N LYS A 70 3.17 9.50 10.51
CA LYS A 70 2.75 9.78 9.13
C LYS A 70 3.16 8.67 8.18
N TYR A 71 4.40 8.19 8.28
CA TYR A 71 4.91 7.09 7.46
C TYR A 71 4.08 5.83 7.67
N THR A 72 3.87 5.43 8.93
CA THR A 72 3.07 4.24 9.26
C THR A 72 1.64 4.35 8.73
N GLN A 73 0.99 5.49 8.93
CA GLN A 73 -0.38 5.68 8.42
C GLN A 73 -0.44 5.53 6.90
N ARG A 74 0.47 6.20 6.17
CA ARG A 74 0.49 6.15 4.70
C ARG A 74 0.86 4.76 4.18
N ALA A 75 1.81 4.09 4.82
CA ALA A 75 2.19 2.71 4.48
C ALA A 75 1.01 1.74 4.64
N LEU A 76 0.24 1.89 5.72
CA LEU A 76 -0.97 1.11 5.94
C LEU A 76 -2.02 1.42 4.87
N ASP A 77 -2.28 2.69 4.55
CA ASP A 77 -3.24 3.08 3.53
C ASP A 77 -2.90 2.47 2.17
N ILE A 78 -1.62 2.54 1.75
CA ILE A 78 -1.14 1.93 0.48
C ILE A 78 -1.38 0.42 0.51
N SER A 79 -1.00 -0.24 1.61
CA SER A 79 -1.13 -1.70 1.75
C SER A 79 -2.59 -2.16 1.73
N PHE A 80 -3.47 -1.50 2.49
CA PHE A 80 -4.89 -1.83 2.55
C PHE A 80 -5.59 -1.63 1.21
N ASN A 81 -5.28 -0.54 0.52
CA ASN A 81 -5.84 -0.29 -0.80
C ASN A 81 -5.39 -1.35 -1.81
N ALA A 82 -4.10 -1.73 -1.80
CA ALA A 82 -3.57 -2.79 -2.65
C ALA A 82 -4.27 -4.14 -2.41
N VAL A 83 -4.40 -4.55 -1.15
CA VAL A 83 -5.08 -5.80 -0.78
C VAL A 83 -6.55 -5.78 -1.17
N SER A 84 -7.23 -4.65 -0.93
CA SER A 84 -8.64 -4.47 -1.30
C SER A 84 -8.86 -4.57 -2.81
N GLU A 85 -8.00 -3.94 -3.60
CA GLU A 85 -8.08 -3.97 -5.07
C GLU A 85 -7.77 -5.35 -5.63
N ALA A 86 -6.73 -6.02 -5.11
CA ALA A 86 -6.44 -7.41 -5.46
C ALA A 86 -7.63 -8.34 -5.11
N GLY A 87 -8.24 -8.16 -3.94
CA GLY A 87 -9.42 -8.92 -3.51
C GLY A 87 -10.62 -8.75 -4.45
N LYS A 88 -10.85 -7.53 -4.94
CA LYS A 88 -11.89 -7.27 -5.96
C LYS A 88 -11.62 -8.01 -7.27
N ILE A 89 -10.37 -7.95 -7.76
CA ILE A 89 -9.96 -8.66 -8.98
C ILE A 89 -10.21 -10.17 -8.85
N TRP A 90 -9.82 -10.77 -7.72
CA TRP A 90 -10.06 -12.19 -7.46
C TRP A 90 -11.54 -12.55 -7.38
N THR A 91 -12.33 -11.73 -6.70
CA THR A 91 -13.78 -11.95 -6.56
C THR A 91 -14.49 -11.87 -7.91
N ASP A 92 -14.13 -10.89 -8.74
CA ASP A 92 -14.69 -10.75 -10.09
C ASP A 92 -14.31 -11.90 -11.00
N ALA A 93 -13.05 -12.34 -10.97
CA ALA A 93 -12.60 -13.50 -11.74
C ALA A 93 -13.36 -14.77 -11.34
N LEU A 94 -13.51 -15.03 -10.03
CA LEU A 94 -14.23 -16.20 -9.53
C LEU A 94 -15.71 -16.17 -9.92
N ARG A 95 -16.35 -15.00 -9.84
CA ARG A 95 -17.75 -14.81 -10.26
C ARG A 95 -17.94 -15.14 -11.73
N GLN A 96 -17.09 -14.59 -12.61
CA GLN A 96 -17.15 -14.87 -14.05
C GLN A 96 -16.98 -16.36 -14.37
N HIS A 97 -16.09 -17.06 -13.67
CA HIS A 97 -15.92 -18.50 -13.84
C HIS A 97 -17.15 -19.29 -13.40
N THR A 98 -17.79 -18.89 -12.30
CA THR A 98 -18.97 -19.56 -11.75
C THR A 98 -20.20 -19.36 -12.62
N GLU A 99 -20.44 -18.13 -13.09
CA GLU A 99 -21.55 -17.79 -13.99
C GLU A 99 -21.49 -18.60 -15.28
N ARG A 100 -20.29 -18.72 -15.88
CA ARG A 100 -20.09 -19.52 -17.11
C ARG A 100 -20.24 -21.01 -16.90
N ALA A 101 -19.76 -21.55 -15.77
CA ALA A 101 -19.98 -22.95 -15.44
C ALA A 101 -21.48 -23.26 -15.36
N SER A 102 -22.25 -22.37 -14.72
CA SER A 102 -23.71 -22.45 -14.65
C SER A 102 -24.38 -22.39 -16.03
N GLU A 103 -23.95 -21.49 -16.91
CA GLU A 103 -24.44 -21.40 -18.30
C GLU A 103 -24.16 -22.67 -19.10
N MET A 104 -22.96 -23.23 -19.00
CA MET A 104 -22.61 -24.50 -19.67
C MET A 104 -23.47 -25.66 -19.17
N THR A 105 -23.73 -25.75 -17.86
CA THR A 105 -24.61 -26.78 -17.29
C THR A 105 -26.05 -26.62 -17.79
N ARG A 106 -26.59 -25.39 -17.89
CA ARG A 106 -27.93 -25.14 -18.45
C ARG A 106 -28.02 -25.54 -19.92
N MET A 107 -27.00 -25.22 -20.73
CA MET A 107 -27.00 -25.60 -22.15
C MET A 107 -26.85 -27.11 -22.37
N GLY A 108 -26.04 -27.80 -21.56
CA GLY A 108 -25.90 -29.26 -21.63
C GLY A 108 -27.20 -29.99 -21.29
N THR A 109 -27.87 -29.58 -20.22
CA THR A 109 -29.16 -30.16 -19.80
C THR A 109 -30.33 -29.83 -20.72
N SER A 110 -30.25 -28.73 -21.49
CA SER A 110 -31.24 -28.40 -22.52
C SER A 110 -31.12 -29.30 -23.76
N LYS A 111 -29.90 -29.68 -24.15
CA LYS A 111 -29.66 -30.55 -25.33
C LYS A 111 -29.99 -32.02 -25.08
N GLU A 112 -30.05 -32.47 -23.83
CA GLU A 112 -30.46 -33.83 -23.48
C GLU A 112 -32.00 -34.01 -23.40
N ARG A 113 -32.76 -32.91 -23.54
CA ARG A 113 -34.24 -32.91 -23.47
C ARG A 113 -34.95 -32.75 -24.82
N GLU A 114 -34.19 -32.63 -25.91
CA GLU A 114 -34.67 -32.65 -27.31
C GLU A 114 -34.37 -34.01 -27.94
#